data_AF-A0A2D4JD08-F1
#
_entry.id   AF-A0A2D4JD08-F1
#
_cell.length_a   1.000
_cell.length_b   1.000
_cell.length_c   1.000
_cell.angle_alpha   90.00
_cell.angle_beta   90.00
_cell.angle_gamma   90.00
#
_symmetry.space_group_name_H-M   'P 1'
#
loop_
_entity.id
_entity.type
_entity.pdbx_description
1 polymer ?
#
loop_
_entity_poly.entity_id
_entity_poly.type
_entity_poly.pdbx_seq_one_letter_code
_entity_poly.pdbx_strand_id
1 'polypeptide(L)'
;GLVILLVLLVIAPLFYSLQKCVLAVIIIVNLKGALRKFGDLPKMWRLSKIDTLIWFVTMLSSALISTELGLLIGVCFSIICVILRTQNPEGQLLGLVPDSEIYEPLSAYSGLQVEAGIRIFRFEAPIYYANKENFKSMLYKKTGVNPSLE
;
A
#
# COMPACT_ATOMS: atom_id res chain seq x y z
N GLY A 1 -10.32 -34.19 25.78
CA GLY A 1 -9.44 -35.38 25.67
C GLY A 1 -10.25 -36.66 25.57
N LEU A 2 -10.80 -37.14 26.69
CA LEU A 2 -11.54 -38.41 26.80
C LEU A 2 -12.69 -38.59 25.80
N VAL A 3 -13.49 -37.55 25.56
CA VAL A 3 -14.61 -37.58 24.59
C VAL A 3 -14.11 -37.81 23.16
N ILE A 4 -13.01 -37.17 22.77
CA ILE A 4 -12.40 -37.33 21.43
C ILE A 4 -11.83 -38.73 21.28
N LEU A 5 -11.18 -39.26 22.33
CA LEU A 5 -10.63 -40.62 22.36
C LEU A 5 -11.73 -41.68 22.18
N LEU A 6 -12.85 -41.54 22.90
CA LEU A 6 -13.97 -42.47 22.84
C LEU A 6 -14.67 -42.44 21.47
N VAL A 7 -14.84 -41.25 20.89
CA VAL A 7 -15.36 -41.08 19.53
C VAL A 7 -14.42 -41.70 18.50
N LEU A 8 -13.10 -41.50 18.61
CA LEU A 8 -12.13 -42.11 17.69
C LEU A 8 -12.13 -43.64 17.78
N LEU A 9 -12.24 -44.23 18.97
CA LEU A 9 -12.18 -45.70 19.12
C LEU A 9 -13.44 -46.40 18.59
N VAL A 10 -14.63 -45.82 18.83
CA VAL A 10 -15.91 -46.47 18.52
C VAL A 10 -16.45 -46.08 17.14
N ILE A 11 -16.28 -44.82 16.73
CA ILE A 11 -16.93 -44.24 15.55
C ILE A 11 -15.97 -44.20 14.34
N ALA A 12 -14.65 -44.05 14.53
CA ALA A 12 -13.70 -43.98 13.41
C ALA A 12 -13.68 -45.21 12.48
N PRO A 13 -13.76 -46.47 12.95
CA PRO A 13 -13.77 -47.62 12.03
C PRO A 13 -15.06 -47.71 11.21
N LEU A 14 -16.17 -47.16 11.70
CA LEU A 14 -17.47 -47.21 11.03
C LEU A 14 -17.57 -46.23 9.85
N PHE A 15 -16.75 -45.17 9.84
CA PHE A 15 -16.86 -44.05 8.89
C PHE A 15 -15.59 -43.78 8.07
N TYR A 16 -14.64 -44.71 8.01
CA TYR A 16 -13.32 -44.48 7.37
C TYR A 16 -13.40 -43.88 5.95
N SER A 17 -14.34 -44.33 5.12
CA SER A 17 -14.55 -43.79 3.76
C SER A 17 -15.30 -42.44 3.77
N LEU A 18 -16.29 -42.29 4.66
CA LEU A 18 -17.12 -41.09 4.78
C LEU A 18 -16.38 -39.90 5.40
N GLN A 19 -15.44 -40.17 6.31
CA GLN A 19 -14.69 -39.17 7.08
C GLN A 19 -13.81 -38.28 6.19
N LYS A 20 -13.25 -38.82 5.09
CA LYS A 20 -12.49 -38.02 4.12
C LYS A 20 -13.37 -36.98 3.42
N CYS A 21 -14.56 -37.38 2.98
CA CYS A 21 -15.52 -36.49 2.33
C CYS A 21 -16.03 -35.41 3.30
N VAL A 22 -16.37 -35.78 4.53
CA VAL A 22 -16.83 -34.84 5.55
C VAL A 22 -15.74 -33.84 5.92
N LEU A 23 -14.49 -34.28 6.11
CA LEU A 23 -13.37 -33.40 6.41
C LEU A 23 -13.11 -32.40 5.26
N ALA A 24 -13.17 -32.86 4.00
CA ALA A 24 -13.03 -32.00 2.84
C ALA A 24 -14.13 -30.93 2.79
N VAL A 25 -15.39 -31.29 3.04
CA VAL A 25 -16.51 -30.32 3.09
C VAL A 25 -16.32 -29.31 4.21
N ILE A 26 -15.89 -29.74 5.41
CA ILE A 26 -15.60 -28.84 6.53
C ILE A 26 -14.49 -27.85 6.17
N ILE A 27 -13.42 -28.31 5.51
CA ILE A 27 -12.33 -27.45 5.04
C ILE A 27 -12.86 -26.41 4.04
N ILE A 28 -13.63 -26.83 3.04
CA ILE A 28 -14.21 -25.93 2.02
C ILE A 28 -15.15 -24.89 2.66
N VAL A 29 -16.01 -25.29 3.60
CA VAL A 29 -16.93 -24.37 4.28
C VAL A 29 -16.17 -23.34 5.11
N ASN A 30 -15.11 -23.74 5.80
CA ASN A 30 -14.22 -22.81 6.52
C ASN A 30 -13.49 -21.85 5.56
N LEU A 31 -13.02 -22.35 4.42
CA LEU A 31 -12.34 -21.54 3.40
C LEU A 31 -13.29 -20.61 2.63
N LYS A 32 -14.60 -20.87 2.61
CA LYS A 32 -15.59 -20.05 1.89
C LYS A 32 -15.49 -18.56 2.25
N GLY A 33 -15.25 -18.25 3.52
CA GLY A 33 -15.06 -16.87 4.00
C GLY A 33 -13.80 -16.21 3.42
N ALA A 34 -12.70 -16.97 3.34
CA ALA A 34 -11.44 -16.49 2.76
C ALA A 34 -11.54 -16.35 1.23
N LEU A 35 -12.17 -17.31 0.55
CA LEU A 35 -12.39 -17.26 -0.91
C LEU A 35 -13.26 -16.07 -1.32
N ARG A 36 -14.22 -15.64 -0.48
CA ARG A 36 -15.01 -14.44 -0.75
C ARG A 36 -14.13 -13.17 -0.85
N LYS A 37 -12.99 -13.12 -0.17
CA LYS A 37 -12.05 -11.97 -0.25
C LYS A 37 -11.44 -11.78 -1.64
N PHE A 38 -11.34 -12.84 -2.45
CA PHE A 38 -10.95 -12.70 -3.86
C PHE A 38 -11.96 -11.85 -4.65
N GLY A 39 -13.24 -11.90 -4.28
CA GLY A 39 -14.29 -11.08 -4.90
C GLY A 39 -14.16 -9.58 -4.60
N ASP A 40 -13.40 -9.19 -3.57
CA ASP A 40 -13.14 -7.78 -3.23
C ASP A 40 -11.90 -7.21 -3.94
N LEU A 41 -11.09 -8.04 -4.60
CA LEU A 41 -9.94 -7.61 -5.42
C LEU A 41 -10.25 -6.49 -6.42
N PRO A 42 -11.33 -6.55 -7.23
CA PRO A 42 -11.64 -5.48 -8.16
C PRO A 42 -11.95 -4.15 -7.46
N LYS A 43 -12.53 -4.19 -6.26
CA LYS A 43 -12.73 -2.97 -5.45
C LYS A 43 -11.41 -2.44 -4.93
N MET A 44 -10.54 -3.33 -4.45
CA MET A 44 -9.22 -2.97 -3.93
C MET A 44 -8.34 -2.34 -5.01
N TRP A 45 -8.39 -2.84 -6.24
CA TRP A 45 -7.68 -2.27 -7.39
C TRP A 45 -8.14 -0.84 -7.72
N ARG A 46 -9.42 -0.52 -7.51
CA ARG A 46 -9.95 0.84 -7.70
C ARG A 46 -9.49 1.81 -6.62
N LEU A 47 -9.30 1.33 -5.39
CA LEU A 47 -8.81 2.18 -4.28
C LEU A 47 -7.29 2.39 -4.36
N SER A 48 -6.53 1.31 -4.49
CA SER A 48 -5.06 1.36 -4.49
C SER A 48 -4.47 0.21 -5.28
N LYS A 49 -3.85 0.57 -6.40
CA LYS A 49 -3.09 -0.37 -7.25
C LYS A 49 -1.91 -0.99 -6.49
N ILE A 50 -1.26 -0.20 -5.61
CA ILE A 50 -0.11 -0.64 -4.82
C ILE A 50 -0.51 -1.72 -3.82
N ASP A 51 -1.58 -1.50 -3.06
CA ASP A 51 -2.04 -2.47 -2.06
C ASP A 51 -2.50 -3.78 -2.72
N THR A 52 -3.09 -3.69 -3.93
CA THR A 52 -3.47 -4.87 -4.69
C THR A 52 -2.25 -5.65 -5.22
N LEU A 53 -1.19 -4.94 -5.61
CA LEU A 53 0.08 -5.56 -6.00
C LEU A 53 0.72 -6.31 -4.82
N ILE A 54 0.77 -5.69 -3.64
CA ILE A 54 1.31 -6.33 -2.41
C ILE A 54 0.53 -7.60 -2.09
N TRP A 55 -0.81 -7.52 -2.13
CA TRP A 55 -1.66 -8.68 -1.89
C TRP A 55 -1.40 -9.79 -2.91
N PHE A 56 -1.29 -9.45 -4.19
CA PHE A 56 -1.07 -10.43 -5.26
C PHE A 56 0.28 -11.12 -5.13
N VAL A 57 1.35 -10.34 -4.88
CA VAL A 57 2.70 -10.88 -4.65
C VAL A 57 2.71 -11.80 -3.43
N THR A 58 2.14 -11.37 -2.31
CA THR A 58 2.10 -12.17 -1.07
C THR A 58 1.33 -13.46 -1.29
N MET A 59 0.14 -13.39 -1.91
CA MET A 59 -0.69 -14.55 -2.18
C MET A 59 0.03 -15.54 -3.12
N LEU A 60 0.64 -15.06 -4.20
CA LEU A 60 1.34 -15.89 -5.17
C LEU A 60 2.57 -16.54 -4.54
N SER A 61 3.37 -15.79 -3.77
CA SER A 61 4.54 -16.34 -3.06
C SER A 61 4.14 -17.36 -2.00
N SER A 62 3.07 -17.12 -1.23
CA SER A 62 2.58 -18.09 -0.24
C SER A 62 2.02 -19.36 -0.88
N ALA A 63 1.40 -19.26 -2.06
CA ALA A 63 0.82 -20.40 -2.77
C ALA A 63 1.86 -21.26 -3.51
N LEU A 64 2.90 -20.65 -4.08
CA LEU A 64 3.90 -21.36 -4.89
C LEU A 64 5.10 -21.89 -4.10
N ILE A 65 5.51 -21.20 -3.03
CA ILE A 65 6.72 -21.54 -2.27
C ILE A 65 6.32 -22.24 -0.98
N SER A 66 5.89 -21.45 0.01
CA SER A 66 5.46 -21.87 1.34
C SER A 66 4.75 -20.69 1.99
N THR A 67 3.78 -20.98 2.87
CA THR A 67 3.06 -19.93 3.62
C THR A 67 4.02 -19.05 4.44
N GLU A 68 5.02 -19.64 5.08
CA GLU A 68 5.99 -18.93 5.93
C GLU A 68 6.88 -17.96 5.11
N LEU A 69 7.49 -18.46 4.03
CA LEU A 69 8.33 -17.64 3.14
C LEU A 69 7.51 -16.59 2.40
N GLY A 70 6.31 -16.92 1.95
CA GLY A 70 5.42 -15.98 1.29
C GLY A 70 5.01 -14.82 2.19
N LEU A 71 4.77 -15.08 3.49
CA LEU A 71 4.52 -14.04 4.47
C LEU A 71 5.73 -13.11 4.63
N LEU A 72 6.94 -13.68 4.76
CA LEU A 72 8.18 -12.89 4.88
C LEU A 72 8.39 -11.98 3.66
N ILE A 73 8.20 -12.53 2.45
CA ILE A 73 8.30 -11.79 1.19
C ILE A 73 7.25 -10.68 1.15
N GLY A 74 6.01 -10.98 1.50
CA GLY A 74 4.91 -10.01 1.53
C GLY A 74 5.16 -8.84 2.47
N VAL A 75 5.66 -9.10 3.67
CA VAL A 75 6.02 -8.06 4.64
C VAL A 75 7.15 -7.18 4.12
N CYS A 76 8.25 -7.79 3.63
CA CYS A 76 9.37 -7.04 3.07
C CYS A 76 8.93 -6.16 1.89
N PHE A 77 8.13 -6.72 0.98
CA PHE A 77 7.63 -6.01 -0.18
C PHE A 77 6.67 -4.87 0.20
N SER A 78 5.81 -5.09 1.20
CA SER A 78 4.92 -4.05 1.74
C SER A 78 5.71 -2.87 2.30
N ILE A 79 6.75 -3.13 3.10
CA ILE A 79 7.62 -2.09 3.67
C ILE A 79 8.27 -1.28 2.54
N ILE A 80 8.86 -1.95 1.55
CA ILE A 80 9.48 -1.27 0.40
C ILE A 80 8.45 -0.41 -0.34
N CYS A 81 7.25 -0.92 -0.59
CA CYS A 81 6.18 -0.15 -1.23
C CYS A 81 5.76 1.08 -0.43
N VAL A 82 5.61 0.95 0.89
CA VAL A 82 5.25 2.07 1.77
C VAL A 82 6.34 3.14 1.75
N ILE A 83 7.61 2.72 1.78
CA ILE A 83 8.74 3.64 1.66
C ILE A 83 8.66 4.36 0.32
N LEU A 84 8.59 3.65 -0.81
CA LEU A 84 8.52 4.24 -2.15
C LEU A 84 7.32 5.19 -2.30
N ARG A 85 6.16 4.84 -1.74
CA ARG A 85 4.97 5.70 -1.72
C ARG A 85 5.19 6.98 -0.93
N THR A 86 5.90 6.90 0.19
CA THR A 86 6.20 8.05 1.05
C THR A 86 7.31 8.93 0.46
N GLN A 87 8.21 8.35 -0.35
CA GLN A 87 9.35 9.05 -0.95
C GLN A 87 9.01 9.93 -2.16
N ASN A 88 7.74 10.06 -2.54
CA ASN A 88 7.32 10.88 -3.67
C ASN A 88 6.57 12.15 -3.22
N PRO A 89 7.17 13.04 -2.42
CA PRO A 89 6.53 14.30 -2.08
C PRO A 89 6.51 15.21 -3.29
N GLU A 90 5.33 15.75 -3.58
CA GLU A 90 5.20 16.80 -4.57
C GLU A 90 5.66 18.12 -3.93
N GLY A 91 6.67 18.77 -4.53
CA GLY A 91 6.96 20.17 -4.21
C GLY A 91 5.95 21.05 -4.93
N GLN A 92 5.26 21.94 -4.23
CA GLN A 92 4.26 22.83 -4.83
C GLN A 92 4.70 24.29 -4.73
N LEU A 93 4.37 25.10 -5.73
CA LEU A 93 4.56 26.55 -5.68
C LEU A 93 3.26 27.16 -5.17
N LEU A 94 3.38 28.09 -4.23
CA LEU A 94 2.25 28.78 -3.63
C LEU A 94 2.05 30.16 -4.29
N GLY A 95 0.80 30.57 -4.41
CA GLY A 95 0.39 31.93 -4.79
C GLY A 95 -0.56 32.51 -3.75
N LEU A 96 -0.69 33.83 -3.73
CA LEU A 96 -1.55 34.56 -2.80
C LEU A 96 -2.99 34.61 -3.35
N VAL A 97 -3.96 34.32 -2.49
CA VAL A 97 -5.38 34.51 -2.81
C VAL A 97 -5.72 36.01 -2.74
N PRO A 98 -6.26 36.63 -3.80
CA PRO A 98 -6.59 38.06 -3.81
C PRO A 98 -7.54 38.43 -2.65
N ASP A 99 -7.30 39.59 -2.02
CA ASP A 99 -8.03 40.06 -0.83
C ASP A 99 -7.88 39.19 0.44
N SER A 100 -6.85 38.34 0.54
CA SER A 100 -6.56 37.59 1.77
C SER A 100 -5.06 37.38 2.01
N GLU A 101 -4.70 36.91 3.20
CA GLU A 101 -3.33 36.51 3.57
C GLU A 101 -3.08 35.00 3.37
N ILE A 102 -3.93 34.32 2.58
CA ILE A 102 -3.90 32.87 2.40
C ILE A 102 -3.06 32.51 1.16
N TYR A 103 -2.13 31.57 1.34
CA TYR A 103 -1.30 31.02 0.27
C TYR A 103 -1.77 29.62 -0.11
N GLU A 104 -2.18 29.46 -1.36
CA GLU A 104 -2.70 28.21 -1.91
C GLU A 104 -1.82 27.74 -3.09
N PRO A 105 -1.80 26.43 -3.40
CA PRO A 105 -0.95 25.91 -4.44
C PRO A 105 -1.45 26.26 -5.83
N LEU A 106 -0.55 26.78 -6.66
CA LEU A 106 -0.79 27.16 -8.06
C LEU A 106 -1.23 25.99 -8.94
N SER A 107 -0.98 24.75 -8.52
CA SER A 107 -1.43 23.55 -9.22
C SER A 107 -2.90 23.21 -8.98
N ALA A 108 -3.49 23.66 -7.86
CA ALA A 108 -4.86 23.33 -7.49
C ALA A 108 -5.85 24.45 -7.81
N TYR A 109 -5.42 25.71 -7.74
CA TYR A 109 -6.28 26.88 -7.92
C TYR A 109 -5.75 27.85 -8.98
N SER A 110 -6.64 28.34 -9.84
CA SER A 110 -6.36 29.36 -10.86
C SER A 110 -6.79 30.75 -10.37
N GLY A 111 -6.04 31.79 -10.74
CA GLY A 111 -6.32 33.18 -10.35
C GLY A 111 -5.57 33.69 -9.11
N LEU A 112 -4.60 32.91 -8.61
CA LEU A 112 -3.71 33.34 -7.53
C LEU A 112 -2.72 34.42 -8.03
N GLN A 113 -2.45 35.42 -7.20
CA GLN A 113 -1.44 36.44 -7.47
C GLN A 113 -0.06 35.92 -7.07
N VAL A 114 0.91 36.08 -7.96
CA VAL A 114 2.32 35.78 -7.71
C VAL A 114 3.08 37.09 -7.85
N GLU A 115 3.71 37.54 -6.76
CA GLU A 115 4.50 38.77 -6.81
C GLU A 115 5.73 38.61 -7.70
N ALA A 116 5.99 39.62 -8.53
CA ALA A 116 7.12 39.64 -9.43
C ALA A 116 8.44 39.76 -8.64
N GLY A 117 9.15 38.64 -8.47
CA GLY A 117 10.45 38.55 -7.79
C GLY A 117 10.47 37.62 -6.59
N ILE A 118 9.31 37.19 -6.08
CA ILE A 118 9.20 36.29 -4.92
C ILE A 118 8.53 34.99 -5.35
N ARG A 119 9.19 33.84 -5.11
CA ARG A 119 8.61 32.51 -5.31
C ARG A 119 8.56 31.77 -4.00
N ILE A 120 7.35 31.41 -3.57
CA ILE A 120 7.14 30.63 -2.34
C ILE A 120 6.99 29.16 -2.71
N PHE A 121 7.89 28.33 -2.18
CA PHE A 121 7.92 26.89 -2.42
C PHE A 121 7.58 26.14 -1.14
N ARG A 122 6.59 25.24 -1.22
CA ARG A 122 6.21 24.33 -0.14
C ARG A 122 6.59 22.91 -0.49
N PHE A 123 7.30 22.26 0.42
CA PHE A 123 7.67 20.85 0.29
C PHE A 123 6.86 20.02 1.28
N GLU A 124 5.98 19.16 0.78
CA GLU A 124 5.09 18.33 1.60
C GLU A 124 5.76 17.00 2.02
N ALA A 125 6.98 17.08 2.54
CA ALA A 125 7.65 15.94 3.18
C ALA A 125 8.72 16.38 4.20
N PRO A 126 9.05 15.49 5.16
CA PRO A 126 10.22 15.69 6.01
C PRO A 126 11.50 15.67 5.17
N ILE A 127 12.44 16.56 5.44
CA ILE A 127 13.74 16.62 4.76
C ILE A 127 14.75 15.75 5.51
N TYR A 128 15.40 14.81 4.82
CA TYR A 128 16.42 13.90 5.35
C TYR A 128 17.49 13.58 4.30
N TYR A 129 18.58 12.94 4.70
CA TYR A 129 19.76 12.76 3.84
C TYR A 129 19.45 12.11 2.48
N ALA A 130 18.51 11.15 2.43
CA ALA A 130 18.16 10.45 1.20
C ALA A 130 17.32 11.28 0.22
N ASN A 131 16.57 12.30 0.68
CA ASN A 131 15.74 13.12 -0.20
C ASN A 131 16.32 14.51 -0.52
N LYS A 132 17.49 14.85 0.04
CA LYS A 132 18.16 16.15 -0.17
C LYS A 132 18.32 16.50 -1.66
N GLU A 133 18.71 15.53 -2.47
CA GLU A 133 18.99 15.74 -3.89
C GLU A 133 17.68 15.94 -4.67
N ASN A 134 16.65 15.18 -4.32
CA ASN A 134 15.33 15.29 -4.92
C ASN A 134 14.68 16.64 -4.56
N PHE A 135 14.82 17.08 -3.31
CA PHE A 135 14.39 18.41 -2.87
C PHE A 135 15.08 19.53 -3.66
N LYS A 136 16.42 19.47 -3.76
CA LYS A 136 17.23 20.48 -4.47
C LYS A 136 16.85 20.55 -5.95
N SER A 137 16.76 19.40 -6.61
CA SER A 137 16.34 19.30 -8.02
C SER A 137 14.93 19.84 -8.25
N MET A 138 13.98 19.48 -7.37
CA MET A 138 12.59 19.95 -7.44
C MET A 138 12.49 21.46 -7.22
N LEU A 139 13.22 22.00 -6.25
CA LEU A 139 13.28 23.43 -5.97
C LEU A 139 13.76 24.17 -7.21
N TYR A 140 14.92 23.81 -7.77
CA TYR A 140 15.49 24.49 -8.95
C TYR A 140 14.61 24.38 -10.18
N LYS A 141 14.01 23.20 -10.41
CA LYS A 141 13.11 22.99 -11.54
C LYS A 141 11.84 23.85 -11.44
N LYS A 142 11.30 24.05 -10.24
CA LYS A 142 10.07 24.84 -10.04
C LYS A 142 10.34 26.34 -9.91
N THR A 143 11.42 26.75 -9.26
CA THR A 143 11.76 28.17 -9.12
C THR A 143 12.49 28.74 -10.34
N GLY A 144 13.06 27.89 -11.19
CA GLY A 144 13.83 28.33 -12.37
C GLY A 144 15.15 29.02 -12.01
N VAL A 145 15.56 28.96 -10.74
CA VAL A 145 16.81 29.56 -10.23
C VAL A 145 17.76 28.43 -9.89
N ASN A 146 18.91 28.37 -10.57
CA ASN A 146 19.94 27.36 -10.32
C ASN A 146 21.22 28.04 -9.80
N PRO A 147 21.38 28.19 -8.47
CA PRO A 147 22.52 28.85 -7.85
C PRO A 147 23.82 28.02 -7.90
N SER A 148 23.81 26.87 -8.60
CA SER A 148 24.99 26.00 -8.78
C SER A 148 25.85 26.40 -9.99
N LEU A 149 25.40 27.40 -10.77
CA LEU A 149 26.03 27.86 -12.01
C LEU A 149 26.76 29.21 -11.85
N GLU A 150 26.91 29.69 -10.62
CA GLU A 150 27.80 30.81 -10.25
C GLU A 150 29.13 30.31 -9.67
#